data_AF-A0A924XF65-F1
#
_entry.id   AF-A0A924XF65-F1
#
_cell.length_a   1.000
_cell.length_b   1.000
_cell.length_c   1.000
_cell.angle_alpha   90.00
_cell.angle_beta   90.00
_cell.angle_gamma   90.00
#
_symmetry.space_group_name_H-M   'P 1'
#
loop_
_entity.id
_entity.type
_entity.pdbx_description
1 polymer ?
#
loop_
_entity_poly.entity_id
_entity_poly.type
_entity_poly.pdbx_seq_one_letter_code
_entity_poly.pdbx_strand_id
1 'polypeptide(L)'
;LNAERFFDFDKAETSYLKLVDDYPKSERRADALYNAALALENTQQYEAAAKQYIRYCELFPKRDDAPQVCFRAGVAYEKMGAPQKEIQTYGTFVQRYRPNRANSDRVVEADLKIAKAYEKLKQPREADKYYGVTVADFKKASNEKSAPYGAEAEFQLVEREFAKFRAVQITGDTKQQKNAIVKKATLLKTVEGKYKEILNFKQVDWTMASLYRIGQLYQSFAESIIEAPCPGEIKKSARQMGMTEDEVCGEYRVLLEEQASTVEDKAVVAYETAITRARELQVVNTWTKQTLVALNKLRRAQWPLQKDAKLYVDDRAVSKPPVVLADGKAARREVAKSAPVQAPVPNRGEKAAEAPTETPVRQ
;
A
#
# COMPACT_ATOMS: atom_id res chain seq x y z
N LEU A 1 23.80 -5.65 26.52
CA LEU A 1 23.12 -6.25 25.34
C LEU A 1 23.11 -5.35 24.10
N ASN A 2 22.34 -4.24 24.03
CA ASN A 2 22.33 -3.41 22.80
C ASN A 2 23.62 -2.58 22.59
N ALA A 3 24.20 -2.02 23.66
CA ALA A 3 25.43 -1.22 23.58
C ALA A 3 26.69 -2.08 23.27
N GLU A 4 26.78 -3.29 23.82
CA GLU A 4 27.88 -4.23 23.54
C GLU A 4 27.86 -4.68 22.07
N ARG A 5 26.67 -5.01 21.54
CA ARG A 5 26.53 -5.35 20.12
C ARG A 5 26.95 -4.20 19.22
N PHE A 6 26.53 -2.96 19.53
CA PHE A 6 26.93 -1.77 18.77
C PHE A 6 28.45 -1.57 18.78
N PHE A 7 29.08 -1.67 19.95
CA PHE A 7 30.53 -1.57 20.11
C PHE A 7 31.30 -2.66 19.34
N ASP A 8 30.77 -3.88 19.30
CA ASP A 8 31.35 -4.97 18.51
C ASP A 8 31.24 -4.70 17.00
N PHE A 9 30.16 -4.06 16.53
CA PHE A 9 30.00 -3.67 15.13
C PHE A 9 30.98 -2.57 14.71
N ASP A 10 31.18 -1.54 15.53
CA ASP A 10 32.12 -0.44 15.23
C ASP A 10 33.58 -0.93 15.11
N LYS A 11 33.98 -1.83 16.02
CA LYS A 11 35.30 -2.47 15.97
C LYS A 11 35.47 -3.35 14.75
N ALA A 12 34.43 -4.13 14.41
CA ALA A 12 34.43 -4.98 13.24
C ALA A 12 34.53 -4.15 11.96
N GLU A 13 33.73 -3.08 11.83
CA GLU A 13 33.79 -2.15 10.70
C GLU A 13 35.20 -1.57 10.52
N THR A 14 35.77 -1.01 11.58
CA THR A 14 37.12 -0.43 11.54
C THR A 14 38.16 -1.44 11.07
N SER A 15 38.06 -2.69 11.56
CA SER A 15 38.98 -3.76 11.19
C SER A 15 38.83 -4.19 9.73
N TYR A 16 37.59 -4.27 9.25
CA TYR A 16 37.30 -4.57 7.85
C TYR A 16 37.79 -3.47 6.91
N LEU A 17 37.53 -2.19 7.24
CA LEU A 17 37.98 -1.07 6.41
C LEU A 17 39.52 -0.98 6.36
N LYS A 18 40.21 -1.21 7.47
CA LYS A 18 41.68 -1.35 7.46
C LYS A 18 42.17 -2.47 6.55
N LEU A 19 41.49 -3.63 6.56
CA LEU A 19 41.84 -4.72 5.63
C LEU A 19 41.71 -4.26 4.17
N VAL A 20 40.64 -3.54 3.84
CA VAL A 20 40.37 -3.03 2.50
C VAL A 20 41.44 -2.02 2.07
N ASP A 21 41.86 -1.13 2.97
CA ASP A 21 42.75 -0.01 2.67
C ASP A 21 44.24 -0.41 2.70
N ASP A 22 44.67 -1.11 3.74
CA ASP A 22 46.09 -1.38 4.00
C ASP A 22 46.61 -2.61 3.23
N TYR A 23 45.72 -3.52 2.80
CA TYR A 23 46.10 -4.79 2.19
C TYR A 23 45.53 -4.96 0.77
N PRO A 24 45.94 -4.12 -0.22
CA PRO A 24 45.31 -4.06 -1.54
C PRO A 24 45.35 -5.35 -2.37
N LYS A 25 46.26 -6.29 -2.03
CA LYS A 25 46.39 -7.60 -2.68
C LYS A 25 45.65 -8.74 -1.98
N SER A 26 45.02 -8.49 -0.83
CA SER A 26 44.32 -9.53 -0.08
C SER A 26 43.08 -10.00 -0.84
N GLU A 27 42.88 -11.31 -0.92
CA GLU A 27 41.69 -11.92 -1.51
C GLU A 27 40.42 -11.62 -0.70
N ARG A 28 40.57 -11.25 0.58
CA ARG A 28 39.46 -10.98 1.50
C ARG A 28 38.91 -9.55 1.43
N ARG A 29 39.47 -8.68 0.58
CA ARG A 29 39.08 -7.26 0.54
C ARG A 29 37.61 -7.07 0.18
N ALA A 30 37.11 -7.80 -0.82
CA ALA A 30 35.72 -7.67 -1.24
C ALA A 30 34.78 -8.05 -0.09
N ASP A 31 35.00 -9.22 0.51
CA ASP A 31 34.18 -9.73 1.60
C ASP A 31 34.26 -8.82 2.84
N ALA A 32 35.45 -8.28 3.15
CA ALA A 32 35.62 -7.29 4.22
C ALA A 32 34.83 -6.01 3.95
N LEU A 33 34.91 -5.45 2.74
CA LEU A 33 34.18 -4.23 2.40
C LEU A 33 32.65 -4.44 2.45
N TYR A 34 32.18 -5.59 1.97
CA TYR A 34 30.77 -5.97 2.08
C TYR A 34 30.33 -6.10 3.55
N ASN A 35 31.14 -6.76 4.39
CA ASN A 35 30.82 -6.94 5.82
C ASN A 35 30.84 -5.61 6.58
N ALA A 36 31.74 -4.69 6.26
CA ALA A 36 31.73 -3.32 6.79
C ALA A 36 30.42 -2.59 6.43
N ALA A 37 30.03 -2.62 5.16
CA ALA A 37 28.79 -2.01 4.69
C ALA A 37 27.53 -2.63 5.35
N LEU A 38 27.53 -3.96 5.54
CA LEU A 38 26.46 -4.68 6.22
C LEU A 38 26.38 -4.33 7.71
N ALA A 39 27.51 -4.19 8.41
CA ALA A 39 27.53 -3.76 9.80
C ALA A 39 26.96 -2.34 9.96
N LEU A 40 27.34 -1.42 9.08
CA LEU A 40 26.78 -0.07 9.00
C LEU A 40 25.26 -0.09 8.75
N GLU A 41 24.78 -0.93 7.83
CA GLU A 41 23.35 -1.05 7.55
C GLU A 41 22.56 -1.60 8.76
N ASN A 42 23.11 -2.61 9.45
CA ASN A 42 22.49 -3.22 10.62
C ASN A 42 22.45 -2.27 11.83
N THR A 43 23.39 -1.33 11.90
CA THR A 43 23.41 -0.26 12.90
C THR A 43 22.66 1.00 12.43
N GLN A 44 21.92 0.90 11.31
CA GLN A 44 21.10 1.97 10.72
C GLN A 44 21.89 3.20 10.25
N GLN A 45 23.20 3.07 10.09
CA GLN A 45 24.07 4.09 9.50
C GLN A 45 23.96 4.04 7.97
N TYR A 46 22.75 4.26 7.45
CA TYR A 46 22.40 3.97 6.06
C TYR A 46 23.22 4.76 5.03
N GLU A 47 23.54 6.03 5.31
CA GLU A 47 24.37 6.81 4.39
C GLU A 47 25.78 6.24 4.28
N ALA A 48 26.39 5.88 5.40
CA ALA A 48 27.71 5.28 5.42
C ALA A 48 27.70 3.90 4.75
N ALA A 49 26.68 3.08 5.05
CA ALA A 49 26.50 1.78 4.40
C ALA A 49 26.41 1.92 2.87
N ALA A 50 25.58 2.83 2.38
CA ALA A 50 25.43 3.09 0.95
C ALA A 50 26.76 3.49 0.29
N LYS A 51 27.54 4.37 0.93
CA LYS A 51 28.88 4.75 0.45
C LYS A 51 29.81 3.54 0.34
N GLN A 52 29.82 2.65 1.33
CA GLN A 52 30.67 1.45 1.28
C GLN A 52 30.19 0.42 0.25
N TYR A 53 28.88 0.27 0.04
CA TYR A 53 28.35 -0.55 -1.07
C TYR A 53 28.72 0.03 -2.44
N ILE A 54 28.64 1.35 -2.63
CA ILE A 54 29.07 2.02 -3.87
C ILE A 54 30.58 1.81 -4.07
N ARG A 55 31.38 1.96 -3.02
CA ARG A 55 32.82 1.68 -3.06
C ARG A 55 33.11 0.24 -3.49
N TYR A 56 32.33 -0.73 -3.00
CA TYR A 56 32.43 -2.12 -3.43
C TYR A 56 32.20 -2.24 -4.95
N CYS A 57 31.17 -1.58 -5.47
CA CYS A 57 30.85 -1.57 -6.90
C CYS A 57 31.95 -1.00 -7.79
N GLU A 58 32.74 -0.07 -7.28
CA GLU A 58 33.85 0.56 -7.98
C GLU A 58 35.11 -0.30 -7.94
N LEU A 59 35.41 -0.90 -6.79
CA LEU A 59 36.62 -1.69 -6.58
C LEU A 59 36.51 -3.11 -7.13
N PHE A 60 35.32 -3.71 -7.10
CA PHE A 60 35.10 -5.12 -7.45
C PHE A 60 34.02 -5.32 -8.53
N PRO A 61 34.03 -4.56 -9.65
CA PRO A 61 32.93 -4.56 -10.63
C PRO A 61 32.76 -5.89 -11.38
N LYS A 62 33.77 -6.75 -11.38
CA LYS A 62 33.80 -8.04 -12.10
C LYS A 62 33.38 -9.23 -11.25
N ARG A 63 33.14 -9.06 -9.95
CA ARG A 63 32.71 -10.17 -9.10
C ARG A 63 31.25 -10.53 -9.40
N ASP A 64 30.93 -11.81 -9.25
CA ASP A 64 29.59 -12.34 -9.51
C ASP A 64 28.54 -11.78 -8.54
N ASP A 65 28.92 -11.46 -7.31
CA ASP A 65 28.08 -10.85 -6.28
C ASP A 65 27.95 -9.32 -6.42
N ALA A 66 28.72 -8.67 -7.31
CA ALA A 66 28.69 -7.21 -7.46
C ALA A 66 27.29 -6.64 -7.75
N PRO A 67 26.46 -7.20 -8.67
CA PRO A 67 25.10 -6.69 -8.87
C PRO A 67 24.27 -6.71 -7.57
N GLN A 68 24.36 -7.79 -6.79
CA GLN A 68 23.64 -7.90 -5.53
C GLN A 68 24.11 -6.84 -4.53
N VAL A 69 25.42 -6.67 -4.38
CA VAL A 69 26.00 -5.70 -3.44
C VAL A 69 25.67 -4.26 -3.86
N CYS A 70 25.76 -3.95 -5.14
CA CYS A 70 25.42 -2.63 -5.67
C CYS A 70 23.96 -2.26 -5.48
N PHE A 71 23.06 -3.22 -5.65
CA PHE A 71 21.64 -3.00 -5.39
C PHE A 71 21.37 -2.59 -3.93
N ARG A 72 22.16 -3.11 -2.96
CA ARG A 72 22.03 -2.76 -1.54
C ARG A 72 22.34 -1.30 -1.24
N ALA A 73 23.13 -0.60 -2.06
CA ALA A 73 23.33 0.84 -1.91
C ALA A 73 22.00 1.61 -2.04
N GLY A 74 21.18 1.24 -3.04
CA GLY A 74 19.85 1.81 -3.23
C GLY A 74 18.91 1.47 -2.06
N VAL A 75 18.95 0.23 -1.56
CA VAL A 75 18.16 -0.22 -0.40
C VAL A 75 18.52 0.59 0.86
N ALA A 76 19.80 0.87 1.08
CA ALA A 76 20.24 1.69 2.20
C ALA A 76 19.68 3.12 2.09
N TYR A 77 19.73 3.75 0.91
CA TYR A 77 19.11 5.08 0.71
C TYR A 77 17.58 5.08 0.78
N GLU A 78 16.93 3.99 0.37
CA GLU A 78 15.49 3.78 0.56
C GLU A 78 15.14 3.76 2.06
N LYS A 79 15.87 2.97 2.87
CA LYS A 79 15.69 2.90 4.34
C LYS A 79 15.98 4.23 5.04
N MET A 80 16.90 5.03 4.49
CA MET A 80 17.20 6.37 4.98
C MET A 80 16.09 7.39 4.67
N GLY A 81 15.16 7.07 3.76
CA GLY A 81 14.14 8.00 3.32
C GLY A 81 14.68 9.13 2.43
N ALA A 82 15.74 8.87 1.65
CA ALA A 82 16.37 9.85 0.77
C ALA A 82 16.07 9.56 -0.71
N PRO A 83 14.88 9.91 -1.22
CA PRO A 83 14.43 9.51 -2.55
C PRO A 83 15.31 10.02 -3.69
N GLN A 84 15.94 11.20 -3.58
CA GLN A 84 16.87 11.67 -4.61
C GLN A 84 18.12 10.78 -4.71
N LYS A 85 18.70 10.38 -3.57
CA LYS A 85 19.86 9.48 -3.54
C LYS A 85 19.48 8.07 -3.99
N GLU A 86 18.28 7.61 -3.62
CA GLU A 86 17.68 6.35 -4.09
C GLU A 86 17.60 6.32 -5.63
N ILE A 87 17.00 7.35 -6.25
CA ILE A 87 16.86 7.49 -7.71
C ILE A 87 18.22 7.50 -8.40
N GLN A 88 19.16 8.30 -7.92
CA GLN A 88 20.50 8.40 -8.52
C GLN A 88 21.24 7.05 -8.46
N THR A 89 21.15 6.37 -7.31
CA THR A 89 21.87 5.12 -7.06
C THR A 89 21.29 3.99 -7.89
N TYR A 90 19.97 3.81 -7.89
CA TYR A 90 19.31 2.83 -8.74
C TYR A 90 19.45 3.15 -10.23
N GLY A 91 19.43 4.43 -10.62
CA GLY A 91 19.66 4.83 -12.02
C GLY A 91 21.07 4.41 -12.50
N THR A 92 22.09 4.61 -11.66
CA THR A 92 23.46 4.16 -11.95
C THR A 92 23.54 2.62 -12.02
N PHE A 93 22.87 1.93 -11.10
CA PHE A 93 22.77 0.47 -11.11
C PHE A 93 22.14 -0.04 -12.42
N VAL A 94 21.00 0.51 -12.80
CA VAL A 94 20.26 0.16 -14.02
C VAL A 94 21.15 0.37 -15.26
N GLN A 95 21.81 1.53 -15.39
CA GLN A 95 22.71 1.79 -16.52
C GLN A 95 23.83 0.75 -16.64
N ARG A 96 24.39 0.32 -15.50
CA ARG A 96 25.50 -0.64 -15.46
C ARG A 96 25.06 -2.07 -15.79
N TYR A 97 23.92 -2.52 -15.27
CA TYR A 97 23.55 -3.95 -15.28
C TYR A 97 22.48 -4.32 -16.31
N ARG A 98 21.73 -3.35 -16.87
CA ARG A 98 20.70 -3.56 -17.90
C ARG A 98 21.17 -4.33 -19.16
N PRO A 99 22.41 -4.18 -19.66
CA PRO A 99 22.86 -4.95 -20.83
C PRO A 99 22.94 -6.47 -20.58
N ASN A 100 23.17 -6.90 -19.34
CA ASN A 100 23.31 -8.32 -19.01
C ASN A 100 21.98 -8.89 -18.50
N ARG A 101 21.39 -9.81 -19.27
CA ARG A 101 20.13 -10.47 -18.94
C ARG A 101 20.16 -11.25 -17.61
N ALA A 102 21.32 -11.70 -17.15
CA ALA A 102 21.45 -12.37 -15.85
C ALA A 102 21.02 -11.47 -14.67
N ASN A 103 21.03 -10.14 -14.85
CA ASN A 103 20.65 -9.16 -13.85
C ASN A 103 19.25 -8.58 -14.08
N SER A 104 18.47 -9.14 -15.02
CA SER A 104 17.19 -8.56 -15.44
C SER A 104 16.22 -8.40 -14.27
N ASP A 105 16.22 -9.34 -13.33
CA ASP A 105 15.35 -9.31 -12.16
C ASP A 105 15.63 -8.09 -11.27
N ARG A 106 16.91 -7.84 -10.95
CA ARG A 106 17.34 -6.67 -10.18
C ARG A 106 17.18 -5.36 -10.94
N VAL A 107 17.33 -5.37 -12.26
CA VAL A 107 17.10 -4.18 -13.08
C VAL A 107 15.63 -3.78 -13.03
N VAL A 108 14.71 -4.73 -13.25
CA VAL A 108 13.26 -4.48 -13.15
C VAL A 108 12.89 -4.00 -11.73
N GLU A 109 13.46 -4.62 -10.69
CA GLU A 109 13.25 -4.16 -9.31
C GLU A 109 13.74 -2.73 -9.09
N ALA A 110 14.93 -2.39 -9.60
CA ALA A 110 15.50 -1.05 -9.47
C ALA A 110 14.63 0.01 -10.19
N ASP A 111 14.13 -0.28 -11.39
CA ASP A 111 13.23 0.64 -12.11
C ASP A 111 11.92 0.87 -11.33
N LEU A 112 11.35 -0.18 -10.72
CA LEU A 112 10.20 -0.04 -9.83
C LEU A 112 10.52 0.84 -8.61
N LYS A 113 11.68 0.64 -7.98
CA LYS A 113 12.12 1.45 -6.84
C LYS A 113 12.29 2.92 -7.22
N ILE A 114 12.83 3.20 -8.40
CA ILE A 114 12.91 4.57 -8.95
C ILE A 114 11.51 5.16 -9.12
N ALA A 115 10.56 4.43 -9.70
CA ALA A 115 9.17 4.90 -9.85
C ALA A 115 8.55 5.28 -8.49
N LYS A 116 8.71 4.40 -7.48
CA LYS A 116 8.19 4.64 -6.12
C LYS A 116 8.90 5.79 -5.42
N ALA A 117 10.19 6.02 -5.68
CA ALA A 117 10.90 7.18 -5.17
C ALA A 117 10.38 8.50 -5.80
N TYR A 118 10.02 8.50 -7.09
CA TYR A 118 9.36 9.65 -7.71
C TYR A 118 7.95 9.90 -7.16
N GLU A 119 7.19 8.86 -6.79
CA GLU A 119 5.93 9.02 -6.05
C GLU A 119 6.15 9.72 -4.69
N LYS A 120 7.18 9.30 -3.92
CA LYS A 120 7.54 9.96 -2.64
C LYS A 120 7.88 11.45 -2.84
N LEU A 121 8.48 11.79 -3.98
CA LEU A 121 8.79 13.17 -4.38
C LEU A 121 7.59 13.94 -4.96
N LYS A 122 6.41 13.33 -5.05
CA LYS A 122 5.21 13.92 -5.68
C LYS A 122 5.45 14.32 -7.13
N GLN A 123 6.24 13.53 -7.87
CA GLN A 123 6.53 13.71 -9.29
C GLN A 123 5.85 12.61 -10.12
N PRO A 124 4.51 12.64 -10.26
CA PRO A 124 3.74 11.52 -10.84
C PRO A 124 4.10 11.25 -12.30
N ARG A 125 4.50 12.27 -13.07
CA ARG A 125 4.89 12.09 -14.48
C ARG A 125 6.15 11.23 -14.62
N GLU A 126 7.15 11.46 -13.78
CA GLU A 126 8.37 10.65 -13.80
C GLU A 126 8.12 9.27 -13.21
N ALA A 127 7.29 9.17 -12.17
CA ALA A 127 6.89 7.88 -11.62
C ALA A 127 6.17 7.01 -12.67
N ASP A 128 5.17 7.55 -13.37
CA ASP A 128 4.45 6.84 -14.44
C ASP A 128 5.39 6.40 -15.58
N LYS A 129 6.37 7.24 -15.93
CA LYS A 129 7.41 6.89 -16.90
C LYS A 129 8.21 5.67 -16.45
N TYR A 130 8.70 5.66 -15.20
CA TYR A 130 9.48 4.54 -14.69
C TYR A 130 8.63 3.29 -14.45
N TYR A 131 7.35 3.40 -14.05
CA TYR A 131 6.44 2.25 -14.05
C TYR A 131 6.31 1.64 -15.45
N GLY A 132 6.19 2.46 -16.50
CA GLY A 132 6.17 2.00 -17.88
C GLY A 132 7.47 1.29 -18.28
N VAL A 133 8.63 1.80 -17.86
CA VAL A 133 9.93 1.15 -18.07
C VAL A 133 9.98 -0.21 -17.37
N THR A 134 9.58 -0.30 -16.10
CA THR A 134 9.53 -1.56 -15.33
C THR A 134 8.71 -2.63 -16.05
N VAL A 135 7.51 -2.27 -16.54
CA VAL A 135 6.65 -3.19 -17.30
C VAL A 135 7.34 -3.64 -18.59
N ALA A 136 7.96 -2.72 -19.33
CA ALA A 136 8.64 -3.03 -20.58
C ALA A 136 9.84 -3.97 -20.36
N ASP A 137 10.66 -3.70 -19.34
CA ASP A 137 11.81 -4.53 -19.00
C ASP A 137 11.38 -5.91 -18.50
N PHE A 138 10.32 -5.99 -17.69
CA PHE A 138 9.73 -7.27 -17.32
C PHE A 138 9.27 -8.06 -18.55
N LYS A 139 8.51 -7.43 -19.47
CA LYS A 139 8.01 -8.10 -20.69
C LYS A 139 9.17 -8.60 -21.57
N LYS A 140 10.27 -7.86 -21.63
CA LYS A 140 11.48 -8.24 -22.38
C LYS A 140 12.25 -9.39 -21.70
N ALA A 141 12.34 -9.37 -20.37
CA ALA A 141 13.04 -10.39 -19.59
C ALA A 141 12.23 -11.68 -19.44
N SER A 142 10.91 -11.56 -19.31
CA SER A 142 9.94 -12.62 -19.01
C SER A 142 10.39 -13.51 -17.83
N ASN A 143 11.04 -12.91 -16.83
CA ASN A 143 11.63 -13.61 -15.70
C ASN A 143 10.65 -13.64 -14.51
N GLU A 144 10.36 -14.83 -14.01
CA GLU A 144 9.45 -15.08 -12.90
C GLU A 144 9.84 -14.32 -11.62
N LYS A 145 11.16 -14.21 -11.33
CA LYS A 145 11.65 -13.46 -10.15
C LYS A 145 11.28 -11.98 -10.18
N SER A 146 11.12 -11.41 -11.38
CA SER A 146 10.70 -10.01 -11.57
C SER A 146 9.21 -9.81 -11.81
N ALA A 147 8.43 -10.89 -11.91
CA ALA A 147 6.99 -10.80 -12.12
C ALA A 147 6.24 -10.00 -11.03
N PRO A 148 6.59 -10.09 -9.73
CA PRO A 148 6.00 -9.23 -8.70
C PRO A 148 6.17 -7.74 -9.00
N TYR A 149 7.34 -7.34 -9.51
CA TYR A 149 7.68 -5.95 -9.74
C TYR A 149 6.99 -5.38 -10.99
N GLY A 150 6.95 -6.18 -12.06
CA GLY A 150 6.21 -5.82 -13.26
C GLY A 150 4.71 -5.72 -13.00
N ALA A 151 4.15 -6.63 -12.19
CA ALA A 151 2.74 -6.63 -11.82
C ALA A 151 2.38 -5.41 -10.96
N GLU A 152 3.22 -5.05 -9.99
CA GLU A 152 3.05 -3.84 -9.19
C GLU A 152 3.05 -2.59 -10.09
N ALA A 153 4.03 -2.48 -11.00
CA ALA A 153 4.13 -1.34 -11.89
C ALA A 153 2.92 -1.21 -12.83
N GLU A 154 2.49 -2.32 -13.46
CA GLU A 154 1.28 -2.33 -14.29
C GLU A 154 0.06 -1.93 -13.45
N PHE A 155 -0.10 -2.49 -12.25
CA PHE A 155 -1.21 -2.14 -11.36
C PHE A 155 -1.24 -0.63 -11.05
N GLN A 156 -0.11 -0.01 -10.71
CA GLN A 156 -0.05 1.43 -10.46
C GLN A 156 -0.45 2.26 -11.69
N LEU A 157 -0.07 1.84 -12.90
CA LEU A 157 -0.51 2.48 -14.14
C LEU A 157 -2.02 2.33 -14.37
N VAL A 158 -2.59 1.16 -14.08
CA VAL A 158 -4.05 0.95 -14.17
C VAL A 158 -4.80 1.80 -13.14
N GLU A 159 -4.26 2.00 -11.94
CA GLU A 159 -4.84 2.89 -10.93
C GLU A 159 -4.94 4.35 -11.44
N ARG A 160 -4.05 4.79 -12.35
CA ARG A 160 -4.18 6.12 -13.01
C ARG A 160 -5.42 6.19 -13.89
N GLU A 161 -5.72 5.13 -14.64
CA GLU A 161 -6.92 5.05 -15.47
C GLU A 161 -8.19 4.88 -14.63
N PHE A 162 -8.11 4.11 -13.54
CA PHE A 162 -9.17 4.00 -12.56
C PHE A 162 -9.51 5.36 -11.92
N ALA A 163 -8.50 6.18 -11.60
CA ALA A 163 -8.71 7.53 -11.11
C ALA A 163 -9.42 8.42 -12.14
N LYS A 164 -9.07 8.33 -13.43
CA LYS A 164 -9.77 9.04 -14.52
C LYS A 164 -11.23 8.59 -14.63
N PHE A 165 -11.49 7.29 -14.51
CA PHE A 165 -12.85 6.74 -14.46
C PHE A 165 -13.66 7.31 -13.28
N ARG A 166 -13.07 7.35 -12.08
CA ARG A 166 -13.70 7.89 -10.88
C ARG A 166 -13.98 9.38 -10.97
N ALA A 167 -13.13 10.14 -11.67
CA ALA A 167 -13.30 11.57 -11.87
C ALA A 167 -14.51 11.94 -12.75
N VAL A 168 -15.03 11.01 -13.55
CA VAL A 168 -16.24 11.26 -14.36
C VAL A 168 -17.47 11.30 -13.46
N GLN A 169 -18.09 12.48 -13.35
CA GLN A 169 -19.33 12.73 -12.62
C GLN A 169 -20.52 12.69 -13.57
N ILE A 170 -21.64 12.11 -13.12
CA ILE A 170 -22.91 12.10 -13.85
C ILE A 170 -23.75 13.25 -13.29
N THR A 171 -23.69 14.42 -13.93
CA THR A 171 -24.39 15.64 -13.50
C THR A 171 -24.89 16.43 -14.71
N GLY A 172 -25.71 17.45 -14.45
CA GLY A 172 -26.21 18.36 -15.47
C GLY A 172 -27.55 17.92 -16.06
N ASP A 173 -27.83 18.36 -17.29
CA ASP A 173 -29.05 18.01 -18.02
C ASP A 173 -29.07 16.55 -18.50
N THR A 174 -30.21 16.09 -19.01
CA THR A 174 -30.42 14.71 -19.44
C THR A 174 -29.39 14.26 -20.50
N LYS A 175 -29.00 15.17 -21.40
CA LYS A 175 -28.03 14.89 -22.47
C LYS A 175 -26.61 14.78 -21.90
N GLN A 176 -26.24 15.67 -21.00
CA GLN A 176 -24.95 15.66 -20.30
C GLN A 176 -24.79 14.39 -19.47
N GLN A 177 -25.82 14.00 -18.72
CA GLN A 177 -25.80 12.77 -17.93
C GLN A 177 -25.68 11.53 -18.81
N LYS A 178 -26.46 11.44 -19.90
CA LYS A 178 -26.32 10.36 -20.89
C LYS A 178 -24.89 10.25 -21.44
N ASN A 179 -24.28 11.38 -21.81
CA ASN A 179 -22.90 11.40 -22.31
C ASN A 179 -21.89 10.97 -21.23
N ALA A 180 -22.09 11.39 -19.99
CA ALA A 180 -21.25 10.99 -18.86
C ALA A 180 -21.34 9.47 -18.60
N ILE A 181 -22.54 8.89 -18.63
CA ILE A 181 -22.77 7.44 -18.49
C ILE A 181 -22.04 6.67 -19.61
N VAL A 182 -22.19 7.07 -20.88
CA VAL A 182 -21.51 6.43 -22.01
C VAL A 182 -19.99 6.53 -21.88
N LYS A 183 -19.47 7.70 -21.51
CA LYS A 183 -18.04 7.90 -21.27
C LYS A 183 -17.53 7.00 -20.15
N LYS A 184 -18.26 6.94 -19.03
CA LYS A 184 -17.90 6.14 -17.86
C LYS A 184 -17.95 4.64 -18.14
N ALA A 185 -18.94 4.16 -18.91
CA ALA A 185 -19.02 2.78 -19.39
C ALA A 185 -17.88 2.39 -20.34
N THR A 186 -17.46 3.33 -21.20
CA THR A 186 -16.32 3.11 -22.10
C THR A 186 -15.02 2.98 -21.30
N LEU A 187 -14.79 3.89 -20.34
CA LEU A 187 -13.64 3.82 -19.43
C LEU A 187 -13.67 2.56 -18.58
N LEU A 188 -14.83 2.14 -18.09
CA LEU A 188 -15.00 0.89 -17.36
C LEU A 188 -14.46 -0.29 -18.16
N LYS A 189 -14.88 -0.45 -19.42
CA LYS A 189 -14.42 -1.55 -20.27
C LYS A 189 -12.90 -1.52 -20.48
N THR A 190 -12.33 -0.34 -20.68
CA THR A 190 -10.88 -0.17 -20.82
C THR A 190 -10.13 -0.54 -19.55
N VAL A 191 -10.56 -0.03 -18.40
CA VAL A 191 -9.91 -0.24 -17.10
C VAL A 191 -10.03 -1.70 -16.66
N GLU A 192 -11.21 -2.32 -16.84
CA GLU A 192 -11.43 -3.74 -16.60
C GLU A 192 -10.47 -4.61 -17.42
N GLY A 193 -10.32 -4.31 -18.72
CA GLY A 193 -9.38 -5.02 -19.60
C GLY A 193 -7.95 -4.96 -19.06
N LYS A 194 -7.49 -3.78 -18.65
CA LYS A 194 -6.15 -3.60 -18.10
C LYS A 194 -5.94 -4.33 -16.77
N TYR A 195 -6.93 -4.32 -15.86
CA TYR A 195 -6.82 -5.13 -14.64
C TYR A 195 -6.77 -6.63 -14.95
N LYS A 196 -7.50 -7.10 -15.98
CA LYS A 196 -7.43 -8.51 -16.41
C LYS A 196 -6.04 -8.88 -16.95
N GLU A 197 -5.31 -7.96 -17.58
CA GLU A 197 -3.94 -8.23 -18.04
C GLU A 197 -2.98 -8.54 -16.89
N ILE A 198 -3.20 -7.99 -15.69
CA ILE A 198 -2.34 -8.21 -14.51
C ILE A 198 -2.39 -9.67 -14.04
N LEU A 199 -3.47 -10.40 -14.32
CA LEU A 199 -3.58 -11.83 -14.00
C LEU A 199 -2.49 -12.65 -14.72
N ASN A 200 -2.00 -12.19 -15.88
CA ASN A 200 -0.98 -12.89 -16.66
C ASN A 200 0.39 -12.92 -15.98
N PHE A 201 0.64 -12.03 -15.00
CA PHE A 201 1.86 -12.05 -14.20
C PHE A 201 1.88 -13.21 -13.19
N LYS A 202 0.74 -13.88 -12.96
CA LYS A 202 0.58 -15.02 -12.06
C LYS A 202 1.01 -14.73 -10.61
N GLN A 203 0.91 -13.46 -10.20
CA GLN A 203 1.22 -13.03 -8.85
C GLN A 203 -0.05 -13.00 -8.02
N VAL A 204 -0.11 -13.78 -6.94
CA VAL A 204 -1.32 -13.98 -6.14
C VAL A 204 -1.82 -12.65 -5.58
N ASP A 205 -0.95 -11.84 -4.97
CA ASP A 205 -1.36 -10.57 -4.37
C ASP A 205 -1.92 -9.58 -5.39
N TRP A 206 -1.27 -9.42 -6.54
CA TRP A 206 -1.73 -8.53 -7.61
C TRP A 206 -2.95 -9.07 -8.36
N THR A 207 -3.11 -10.39 -8.42
CA THR A 207 -4.33 -11.03 -8.93
C THR A 207 -5.52 -10.71 -8.02
N MET A 208 -5.36 -10.85 -6.70
CA MET A 208 -6.42 -10.51 -5.74
C MET A 208 -6.73 -9.01 -5.75
N ALA A 209 -5.70 -8.16 -5.84
CA ALA A 209 -5.87 -6.70 -5.96
C ALA A 209 -6.67 -6.32 -7.21
N SER A 210 -6.34 -6.92 -8.37
CA SER A 210 -6.98 -6.61 -9.65
C SER A 210 -8.43 -7.07 -9.68
N LEU A 211 -8.73 -8.28 -9.18
CA LEU A 211 -10.10 -8.78 -9.10
C LEU A 211 -10.96 -7.94 -8.14
N TYR A 212 -10.41 -7.55 -6.99
CA TYR A 212 -11.07 -6.61 -6.08
C TYR A 212 -11.36 -5.26 -6.78
N ARG A 213 -10.38 -4.69 -7.48
CA ARG A 213 -10.55 -3.43 -8.21
C ARG A 213 -11.58 -3.51 -9.33
N ILE A 214 -11.71 -4.64 -10.03
CA ILE A 214 -12.78 -4.86 -11.01
C ILE A 214 -14.16 -4.81 -10.34
N GLY A 215 -14.33 -5.46 -9.19
CA GLY A 215 -15.58 -5.35 -8.43
C GLY A 215 -15.87 -3.91 -8.00
N GLN A 216 -14.85 -3.20 -7.52
CA GLN A 216 -14.98 -1.79 -7.12
C GLN A 216 -15.30 -0.88 -8.31
N LEU A 217 -14.80 -1.20 -9.51
CA LEU A 217 -15.08 -0.47 -10.73
C LEU A 217 -16.57 -0.52 -11.09
N TYR A 218 -17.17 -1.72 -11.06
CA TYR A 218 -18.61 -1.89 -11.27
C TYR A 218 -19.42 -1.26 -10.14
N GLN A 219 -19.03 -1.48 -8.88
CA GLN A 219 -19.74 -0.90 -7.73
C GLN A 219 -19.77 0.63 -7.80
N SER A 220 -18.61 1.27 -8.04
CA SER A 220 -18.52 2.72 -8.15
C SER A 220 -19.31 3.26 -9.34
N PHE A 221 -19.45 2.47 -10.43
CA PHE A 221 -20.30 2.87 -11.54
C PHE A 221 -21.77 2.88 -11.16
N ALA A 222 -22.26 1.80 -10.53
CA ALA A 222 -23.64 1.70 -10.06
C ALA A 222 -23.97 2.83 -9.07
N GLU A 223 -23.09 3.07 -8.08
CA GLU A 223 -23.21 4.18 -7.12
C GLU A 223 -23.29 5.53 -7.84
N SER A 224 -22.45 5.77 -8.85
CA SER A 224 -22.48 7.04 -9.61
C SER A 224 -23.78 7.24 -10.40
N ILE A 225 -24.44 6.17 -10.85
CA ILE A 225 -25.72 6.24 -11.55
C ILE A 225 -26.83 6.62 -10.57
N ILE A 226 -26.87 5.97 -9.40
CA ILE A 226 -27.88 6.21 -8.35
C ILE A 226 -27.76 7.63 -7.78
N GLU A 227 -26.53 8.11 -7.61
CA GLU A 227 -26.24 9.43 -7.04
C GLU A 227 -26.42 10.58 -8.04
N ALA A 228 -26.78 10.30 -9.31
CA ALA A 228 -26.97 11.32 -10.32
C ALA A 228 -28.12 12.27 -9.93
N PRO A 229 -27.90 13.60 -9.95
CA PRO A 229 -28.93 14.56 -9.52
C PRO A 229 -30.07 14.62 -10.54
N CYS A 230 -31.29 14.77 -10.05
CA CYS A 230 -32.48 14.97 -10.89
C CYS A 230 -32.32 16.20 -11.82
N PRO A 231 -32.30 16.01 -13.16
CA PRO A 231 -32.14 17.10 -14.14
C PRO A 231 -33.20 18.19 -14.02
N GLY A 232 -32.81 19.45 -14.29
CA GLY A 232 -33.74 20.59 -14.25
C GLY A 232 -34.89 20.49 -15.27
N GLU A 233 -34.68 19.80 -16.40
CA GLU A 233 -35.73 19.53 -17.40
C GLU A 233 -36.82 18.60 -16.84
N ILE A 234 -36.41 17.57 -16.10
CA ILE A 234 -37.30 16.63 -15.43
C ILE A 234 -38.07 17.34 -14.31
N LYS A 235 -37.40 18.20 -13.51
CA LYS A 235 -38.09 19.03 -12.51
C LYS A 235 -39.18 19.90 -13.13
N LYS A 236 -38.88 20.57 -14.25
CA LYS A 236 -39.86 21.41 -14.98
C LYS A 236 -41.05 20.62 -15.52
N SER A 237 -40.88 19.32 -15.78
CA SER A 237 -41.95 18.45 -16.28
C SER A 237 -43.03 18.14 -15.22
N ALA A 238 -42.76 18.37 -13.93
CA ALA A 238 -43.69 18.10 -12.83
C ALA A 238 -45.06 18.77 -13.02
N ARG A 239 -45.07 20.05 -13.44
CA ARG A 239 -46.33 20.77 -13.71
C ARG A 239 -47.16 20.15 -14.82
N GLN A 240 -46.51 19.56 -15.84
CA GLN A 240 -47.20 18.92 -16.97
C GLN A 240 -47.81 17.57 -16.58
N MET A 241 -47.24 16.90 -15.58
CA MET A 241 -47.69 15.60 -15.08
C MET A 241 -48.65 15.70 -13.89
N GLY A 242 -48.95 16.92 -13.42
CA GLY A 242 -49.77 17.13 -12.22
C GLY A 242 -49.10 16.64 -10.93
N MET A 243 -47.76 16.58 -10.91
CA MET A 243 -46.94 16.09 -9.80
C MET A 243 -46.12 17.25 -9.18
N THR A 244 -45.62 17.04 -7.98
CA THR A 244 -44.60 17.88 -7.35
C THR A 244 -43.20 17.58 -7.91
N GLU A 245 -42.25 18.52 -7.78
CA GLU A 245 -40.86 18.27 -8.22
C GLU A 245 -40.24 17.06 -7.50
N ASP A 246 -40.57 16.86 -6.22
CA ASP A 246 -40.04 15.76 -5.41
C ASP A 246 -40.55 14.40 -5.89
N GLU A 247 -41.82 14.30 -6.30
CA GLU A 247 -42.40 13.06 -6.83
C GLU A 247 -41.75 12.69 -8.17
N VAL A 248 -41.62 13.63 -9.11
CA VAL A 248 -40.96 13.34 -10.41
C VAL A 248 -39.49 13.00 -10.21
N CYS A 249 -38.80 13.66 -9.29
CA CYS A 249 -37.42 13.29 -8.95
C CYS A 249 -37.34 11.96 -8.17
N GLY A 250 -38.42 11.51 -7.53
CA GLY A 250 -38.55 10.17 -6.98
C GLY A 250 -38.60 9.12 -8.08
N GLU A 251 -39.50 9.28 -9.05
CA GLU A 251 -39.61 8.39 -10.22
C GLU A 251 -38.29 8.31 -11.01
N TYR A 252 -37.63 9.46 -11.18
CA TYR A 252 -36.32 9.50 -11.83
C TYR A 252 -35.25 8.68 -11.06
N ARG A 253 -35.25 8.74 -9.72
CA ARG A 253 -34.34 7.94 -8.89
C ARG A 253 -34.64 6.45 -9.01
N VAL A 254 -35.92 6.06 -9.02
CA VAL A 254 -36.33 4.65 -9.23
C VAL A 254 -35.81 4.14 -10.58
N LEU A 255 -35.93 4.92 -11.65
CA LEU A 255 -35.38 4.57 -12.96
C LEU A 255 -33.86 4.37 -12.93
N LEU A 256 -33.13 5.24 -12.21
CA LEU A 256 -31.68 5.12 -12.04
C LEU A 256 -31.30 3.87 -11.23
N GLU A 257 -32.04 3.56 -10.17
CA GLU A 257 -31.86 2.36 -9.36
C GLU A 257 -32.07 1.09 -10.18
N GLU A 258 -33.12 1.03 -11.01
CA GLU A 258 -33.38 -0.09 -11.91
C GLU A 258 -32.21 -0.29 -12.89
N GLN A 259 -31.70 0.80 -13.49
CA GLN A 259 -30.55 0.72 -14.40
C GLN A 259 -29.26 0.30 -13.67
N ALA A 260 -29.03 0.83 -12.48
CA ALA A 260 -27.85 0.57 -11.67
C ALA A 260 -27.83 -0.87 -11.12
N SER A 261 -28.99 -1.50 -10.89
CA SER A 261 -29.11 -2.86 -10.37
C SER A 261 -28.29 -3.87 -11.19
N THR A 262 -28.38 -3.79 -12.52
CA THR A 262 -27.63 -4.68 -13.44
C THR A 262 -26.12 -4.50 -13.36
N VAL A 263 -25.66 -3.29 -13.02
CA VAL A 263 -24.24 -2.95 -12.85
C VAL A 263 -23.76 -3.39 -11.46
N GLU A 264 -24.61 -3.24 -10.44
CA GLU A 264 -24.34 -3.73 -9.09
C GLU A 264 -24.21 -5.25 -9.06
N ASP A 265 -25.07 -5.99 -9.76
CA ASP A 265 -24.96 -7.45 -9.87
C ASP A 265 -23.63 -7.88 -10.50
N LYS A 266 -23.12 -7.14 -11.49
CA LYS A 266 -21.77 -7.38 -12.05
C LYS A 266 -20.67 -7.12 -11.02
N ALA A 267 -20.85 -6.14 -10.13
CA ALA A 267 -19.92 -5.90 -9.03
C ALA A 267 -19.89 -7.09 -8.07
N VAL A 268 -21.06 -7.61 -7.70
CA VAL A 268 -21.18 -8.81 -6.86
C VAL A 268 -20.48 -9.99 -7.52
N VAL A 269 -20.79 -10.31 -8.78
CA VAL A 269 -20.15 -11.42 -9.51
C VAL A 269 -18.62 -11.27 -9.57
N ALA A 270 -18.11 -10.06 -9.81
CA ALA A 270 -16.68 -9.81 -9.83
C ALA A 270 -16.02 -10.04 -8.46
N TYR A 271 -16.64 -9.58 -7.37
CA TYR A 271 -16.15 -9.84 -6.02
C TYR A 271 -16.26 -11.32 -5.63
N GLU A 272 -17.35 -12.01 -5.99
CA GLU A 272 -17.51 -13.45 -5.76
C GLU A 272 -16.45 -14.26 -6.51
N THR A 273 -16.13 -13.85 -7.75
CA THR A 273 -15.01 -14.41 -8.52
C THR A 273 -13.70 -14.24 -7.77
N ALA A 274 -13.45 -13.06 -7.20
CA ALA A 274 -12.26 -12.80 -6.40
C ALA A 274 -12.17 -13.71 -5.17
N ILE A 275 -13.27 -13.93 -4.45
CA ILE A 275 -13.31 -14.83 -3.28
C ILE A 275 -13.16 -16.30 -3.69
N THR A 276 -13.83 -16.73 -4.75
CA THR A 276 -13.66 -18.10 -5.28
C THR A 276 -12.19 -18.35 -5.63
N ARG A 277 -11.56 -17.41 -6.34
CA ARG A 277 -10.14 -17.51 -6.66
C ARG A 277 -9.24 -17.49 -5.42
N ALA A 278 -9.58 -16.69 -4.41
CA ALA A 278 -8.85 -16.67 -3.14
C ALA A 278 -8.93 -18.02 -2.41
N ARG A 279 -10.09 -18.68 -2.44
CA ARG A 279 -10.29 -20.02 -1.86
C ARG A 279 -9.48 -21.09 -2.60
N GLU A 280 -9.51 -21.08 -3.94
CA GLU A 280 -8.70 -21.99 -4.77
C GLU A 280 -7.20 -21.86 -4.50
N LEU A 281 -6.73 -20.63 -4.30
CA LEU A 281 -5.33 -20.32 -4.00
C LEU A 281 -5.01 -20.40 -2.50
N GLN A 282 -5.99 -20.69 -1.65
CA GLN A 282 -5.87 -20.73 -0.19
C GLN A 282 -5.21 -19.48 0.41
N VAL A 283 -5.53 -18.29 -0.12
CA VAL A 283 -4.91 -17.02 0.28
C VAL A 283 -5.87 -16.16 1.10
N VAL A 284 -5.34 -15.57 2.18
CA VAL A 284 -6.00 -14.50 2.93
C VAL A 284 -5.05 -13.31 3.02
N ASN A 285 -5.39 -12.22 2.36
CA ASN A 285 -4.61 -10.98 2.37
C ASN A 285 -5.54 -9.77 2.52
N THR A 286 -4.99 -8.56 2.42
CA THR A 286 -5.76 -7.33 2.56
C THR A 286 -6.89 -7.23 1.52
N TRP A 287 -6.65 -7.67 0.29
CA TRP A 287 -7.62 -7.60 -0.81
C TRP A 287 -8.79 -8.56 -0.60
N THR A 288 -8.53 -9.80 -0.16
CA THR A 288 -9.62 -10.74 0.11
C THR A 288 -10.50 -10.26 1.26
N LYS A 289 -9.91 -9.65 2.29
CA LYS A 289 -10.67 -9.00 3.39
C LYS A 289 -11.53 -7.85 2.87
N GLN A 290 -10.97 -6.96 2.05
CA GLN A 290 -11.71 -5.84 1.47
C GLN A 290 -12.85 -6.30 0.54
N THR A 291 -12.64 -7.36 -0.23
CA THR A 291 -13.67 -7.99 -1.06
C THR A 291 -14.82 -8.51 -0.21
N LEU A 292 -14.55 -9.20 0.90
CA LEU A 292 -15.61 -9.69 1.81
C LEU A 292 -16.41 -8.53 2.43
N VAL A 293 -15.75 -7.44 2.80
CA VAL A 293 -16.43 -6.22 3.28
C VAL A 293 -17.34 -5.62 2.21
N ALA A 294 -16.87 -5.54 0.96
CA ALA A 294 -17.68 -5.05 -0.15
C ALA A 294 -18.88 -5.96 -0.44
N LEU A 295 -18.68 -7.29 -0.47
CA LEU A 295 -19.78 -8.26 -0.62
C LEU A 295 -20.79 -8.18 0.52
N ASN A 296 -20.34 -7.99 1.76
CA ASN A 296 -21.26 -7.80 2.89
C ASN A 296 -22.10 -6.52 2.75
N LYS A 297 -21.52 -5.42 2.22
CA LYS A 297 -22.25 -4.18 1.95
C LYS A 297 -23.37 -4.42 0.93
N LEU A 298 -23.07 -5.13 -0.16
CA LEU A 298 -24.01 -5.36 -1.27
C LEU A 298 -25.03 -6.47 -0.99
N ARG A 299 -24.61 -7.56 -0.35
CA ARG A 299 -25.40 -8.80 -0.14
C ARG A 299 -25.17 -9.36 1.27
N ARG A 300 -25.53 -8.57 2.30
CA ARG A 300 -25.29 -8.89 3.73
C ARG A 300 -25.76 -10.29 4.15
N ALA A 301 -26.94 -10.71 3.70
CA ALA A 301 -27.53 -12.01 4.06
C ALA A 301 -26.74 -13.19 3.50
N GLN A 302 -26.20 -13.04 2.28
CA GLN A 302 -25.42 -14.09 1.59
C GLN A 302 -23.97 -14.09 2.06
N TRP A 303 -23.43 -12.92 2.43
CA TRP A 303 -22.04 -12.72 2.79
C TRP A 303 -21.87 -12.08 4.17
N PRO A 304 -22.27 -12.75 5.27
CA PRO A 304 -22.07 -12.22 6.63
C PRO A 304 -20.57 -12.17 6.98
N LEU A 305 -20.13 -11.04 7.55
CA LEU A 305 -18.75 -10.93 8.04
C LEU A 305 -18.55 -11.86 9.24
N GLN A 306 -17.63 -12.82 9.09
CA GLN A 306 -17.15 -13.58 10.23
C GLN A 306 -16.33 -12.65 11.12
N LYS A 307 -16.60 -12.63 12.42
CA LYS A 307 -15.76 -11.90 13.38
C LYS A 307 -14.37 -12.52 13.34
N ASP A 308 -13.33 -11.70 13.24
CA ASP A 308 -11.95 -12.18 13.41
C ASP A 308 -11.91 -13.03 14.69
N ALA A 309 -11.28 -14.21 14.60
CA ALA A 309 -11.05 -15.03 15.78
C ALA A 309 -10.37 -14.13 16.81
N LYS A 310 -11.03 -13.88 17.95
CA LYS A 310 -10.37 -13.31 19.11
C LYS A 310 -9.27 -14.31 19.46
N LEU A 311 -8.04 -14.03 19.05
CA LEU A 311 -6.88 -14.65 19.62
C LEU A 311 -6.93 -14.28 21.10
N TYR A 312 -7.47 -15.19 21.91
CA TYR A 312 -7.19 -15.19 23.33
C TYR A 312 -5.70 -15.46 23.44
N VAL A 313 -4.90 -14.39 23.37
CA VAL A 313 -3.57 -14.41 23.97
C VAL A 313 -3.86 -14.53 25.46
N ASP A 314 -3.81 -15.75 25.98
CA ASP A 314 -3.72 -15.92 27.41
C ASP A 314 -2.38 -15.32 27.82
N ASP A 315 -2.38 -14.08 28.30
CA ASP A 315 -1.21 -13.41 28.86
C ASP A 315 -0.60 -14.18 30.05
N ARG A 316 -1.27 -15.25 30.53
CA ARG A 316 -0.71 -16.17 31.53
C ARG A 316 0.23 -17.24 30.95
N ALA A 317 0.31 -17.39 29.63
CA ALA A 317 1.12 -18.44 28.99
C ALA A 317 2.50 -17.97 28.50
N VAL A 318 2.85 -16.68 28.62
CA VAL A 318 4.26 -16.25 28.56
C VAL A 318 4.78 -16.15 29.98
N SER A 319 4.91 -17.29 30.66
CA SER A 319 5.77 -17.34 31.83
C SER A 319 7.20 -17.14 31.33
N LYS A 320 7.78 -15.97 31.62
CA LYS A 320 9.24 -15.84 31.60
C LYS A 320 9.79 -17.01 32.43
N PRO A 321 10.79 -17.77 31.95
CA PRO A 321 11.37 -18.84 32.74
C PRO A 321 11.77 -18.26 34.11
N PRO A 322 11.50 -18.97 35.22
CA PRO A 322 11.77 -18.43 36.55
C PRO A 322 13.24 -18.08 36.67
N VAL A 323 13.52 -16.91 37.24
CA VAL A 323 14.90 -16.51 37.55
C VAL A 323 15.42 -17.50 38.59
N VAL A 324 16.42 -18.28 38.19
CA VAL A 324 17.14 -19.22 39.05
C VAL A 324 18.25 -18.43 39.73
N LEU A 325 18.29 -18.48 41.06
CA LEU A 325 19.40 -17.90 41.83
C LEU A 325 20.66 -18.75 41.62
N ALA A 326 21.85 -18.18 41.87
CA ALA A 326 23.14 -18.84 41.60
C ALA A 326 23.34 -20.18 42.35
N ASP A 327 22.47 -20.52 43.31
CA ASP A 327 22.43 -21.77 44.07
C ASP A 327 21.45 -22.82 43.49
N GLY A 328 20.85 -22.56 42.33
CA GLY A 328 19.99 -23.50 41.62
C GLY A 328 18.53 -23.56 42.08
N LYS A 329 18.08 -22.68 42.99
CA LYS A 329 16.69 -22.65 43.47
C LYS A 329 15.82 -21.62 42.74
N ALA A 330 14.55 -21.96 42.51
CA ALA A 330 13.57 -21.06 41.90
C ALA A 330 13.07 -20.02 42.92
N ALA A 331 13.12 -18.73 42.57
CA ALA A 331 12.62 -17.66 43.43
C ALA A 331 11.08 -17.71 43.54
N ARG A 332 10.54 -17.85 44.75
CA ARG A 332 9.08 -17.80 45.01
C ARG A 332 8.60 -16.34 45.01
N ARG A 333 7.53 -16.05 44.25
CA ARG A 333 6.80 -14.77 44.30
C ARG A 333 5.57 -14.92 45.18
N GLU A 334 5.41 -14.08 46.20
CA GLU A 334 4.13 -13.89 46.87
C GLU A 334 3.20 -13.05 45.99
N VAL A 335 1.98 -13.53 45.78
CA VAL A 335 0.95 -12.86 44.97
C VAL A 335 0.05 -12.04 45.90
N ALA A 336 0.18 -10.72 45.85
CA ALA A 336 -0.76 -9.82 46.51
C ALA A 336 -2.10 -9.82 45.75
N LYS A 337 -3.21 -10.06 46.45
CA LYS A 337 -4.58 -10.02 45.90
C LYS A 337 -4.97 -8.56 45.60
N SER A 338 -5.25 -8.23 44.34
CA SER A 338 -5.79 -6.94 43.93
C SER A 338 -7.30 -6.82 44.22
N ALA A 339 -7.71 -5.70 44.83
CA ALA A 339 -9.10 -5.34 45.12
C ALA A 339 -9.89 -4.95 43.83
N PRO A 340 -11.24 -5.04 43.83
CA PRO A 340 -12.05 -4.76 42.65
C PRO A 340 -12.19 -3.25 42.35
N VAL A 341 -12.17 -2.93 41.05
CA VAL A 341 -12.22 -1.58 40.47
C VAL A 341 -13.65 -1.02 40.51
N GLN A 342 -13.84 0.17 41.07
CA GLN A 342 -15.10 0.94 41.00
C GLN A 342 -15.20 1.75 39.69
N ALA A 343 -16.41 1.90 39.17
CA ALA A 343 -16.75 2.63 37.95
C ALA A 343 -16.62 4.17 38.09
N PRO A 344 -16.41 4.92 36.99
CA PRO A 344 -16.15 6.36 37.03
C PRO A 344 -17.42 7.21 37.18
N VAL A 345 -17.30 8.30 37.95
CA VAL A 345 -18.31 9.38 38.17
C VAL A 345 -18.11 10.49 37.12
N PRO A 346 -19.17 11.16 36.61
CA PRO A 346 -19.05 12.14 35.53
C PRO A 346 -18.57 13.52 36.02
N ASN A 347 -17.74 14.14 35.18
CA ASN A 347 -17.07 15.42 35.39
C ASN A 347 -18.05 16.60 35.17
N ARG A 348 -18.24 17.46 36.18
CA ARG A 348 -18.91 18.76 36.06
C ARG A 348 -17.90 19.84 36.43
N GLY A 349 -17.59 20.73 35.49
CA GLY A 349 -16.65 21.83 35.70
C GLY A 349 -16.51 22.73 34.49
N GLU A 350 -17.60 23.39 34.08
CA GLU A 350 -17.54 24.62 33.28
C GLU A 350 -17.76 25.82 34.21
N LYS A 351 -16.85 26.80 34.09
CA LYS A 351 -16.78 28.03 34.87
C LYS A 351 -17.96 28.95 34.54
N ALA A 352 -18.69 29.40 35.55
CA ALA A 352 -19.56 30.58 35.45
C ALA A 352 -18.74 31.84 35.78
N ALA A 353 -18.84 32.85 34.91
CA ALA A 353 -18.35 34.19 35.13
C ALA A 353 -19.43 35.01 35.89
N GLU A 354 -19.04 35.64 36.99
CA GLU A 354 -19.85 36.64 37.70
C GLU A 354 -19.84 37.97 36.95
N ALA A 355 -21.02 38.55 36.78
CA ALA A 355 -21.25 39.91 36.31
C ALA A 355 -21.19 40.90 37.49
N PRO A 356 -20.74 42.15 37.29
CA PRO A 356 -20.77 43.17 38.32
C PRO A 356 -22.15 43.86 38.39
N THR A 357 -22.52 44.15 39.63
CA THR A 357 -23.70 44.89 40.10
C THR A 357 -23.61 46.38 39.78
N GLU A 358 -24.64 46.95 39.16
CA GLU A 358 -24.94 48.38 39.22
C GLU A 358 -26.07 48.65 40.22
N THR A 359 -25.88 49.71 41.01
CA THR A 359 -26.82 50.22 42.03
C THR A 359 -27.66 51.34 41.39
N PRO A 360 -28.96 51.51 41.74
CA PRO A 360 -29.80 52.52 41.12
C PRO A 360 -29.75 53.87 41.88
N VAL A 361 -30.02 54.99 41.19
CA VAL A 361 -30.99 56.05 41.58
C VAL A 361 -31.00 57.20 40.55
N ARG A 362 -32.23 57.56 40.17
CA ARG A 362 -32.79 58.82 39.60
C ARG A 362 -31.86 60.03 39.40
N GLN A 363 -31.94 60.63 38.22
CA GLN A 363 -32.71 61.86 37.94
C GLN A 363 -33.10 61.91 36.47
#